data_AF-A0A964U7Q9-F1
#
_entry.id   AF-A0A964U7Q9-F1
#
_cell.length_a   1.000
_cell.length_b   1.000
_cell.length_c   1.000
_cell.angle_alpha   90.00
_cell.angle_beta   90.00
_cell.angle_gamma   90.00
#
_symmetry.space_group_name_H-M   'P 1'
#
loop_
_entity.id
_entity.type
_entity.pdbx_description
1 polymer ?
#
loop_
_entity_poly.entity_id
_entity_poly.type
_entity_poly.pdbx_seq_one_letter_code
_entity_poly.pdbx_strand_id
1 'polypeptide(L)' 'MDEQVDTVRAEMAAADLEQQYGEDAEVIATLRAAEIAALGDAAALAHWDRVISILRGDGPAGARMN' A
#
# COMPACT_ATOMS: atom_id res chain seq x y z
N MET A 1 0.87 10.71 17.71
CA MET A 1 1.81 11.21 16.69
C MET A 1 2.14 10.06 15.74
N ASP A 2 1.12 9.31 15.30
CA ASP A 2 1.28 7.94 14.79
C ASP A 2 0.86 7.82 13.31
N GLU A 3 -0.11 8.62 12.86
CA GLU A 3 -0.66 8.57 11.51
C GLU A 3 0.33 8.99 10.40
N GLN A 4 1.22 9.95 10.66
CA GLN A 4 2.25 10.34 9.70
C GLN A 4 3.32 9.25 9.53
N VAL A 5 3.70 8.56 10.60
CA VAL A 5 4.71 7.49 10.54
C VAL A 5 4.17 6.30 9.73
N ASP A 6 2.90 5.96 9.89
CA ASP A 6 2.27 4.86 9.15
C ASP A 6 2.07 5.19 7.67
N THR A 7 1.86 6.46 7.35
CA THR A 7 1.79 6.92 5.95
C THR A 7 3.14 6.80 5.27
N VAL A 8 4.22 7.28 5.90
CA VAL A 8 5.59 7.16 5.36
C VAL A 8 5.99 5.70 5.18
N ARG A 9 5.63 4.82 6.12
CA ARG A 9 5.87 3.37 5.97
C ARG A 9 5.13 2.77 4.77
N ALA A 10 3.89 3.19 4.54
CA ALA A 10 3.11 2.71 3.41
C ALA A 10 3.69 3.22 2.07
N GLU A 11 4.15 4.46 2.01
CA GLU A 11 4.83 5.02 0.84
C GLU A 11 6.13 4.28 0.52
N MET A 12 6.94 3.98 1.53
CA MET A 12 8.17 3.19 1.36
C MET A 12 7.86 1.78 0.85
N ALA A 13 6.87 1.11 1.45
CA ALA A 13 6.47 -0.23 1.01
C ALA A 13 5.92 -0.23 -0.42
N ALA A 14 5.14 0.78 -0.81
CA ALA A 14 4.66 0.94 -2.17
C ALA A 14 5.83 1.13 -3.15
N ALA A 15 6.78 2.03 -2.84
CA ALA A 15 7.96 2.27 -3.68
C ALA A 15 8.83 1.01 -3.83
N ASP A 16 9.02 0.25 -2.75
CA ASP A 16 9.77 -1.01 -2.78
C ASP A 16 9.07 -2.08 -3.64
N LEU A 17 7.74 -2.14 -3.59
CA LEU A 17 6.95 -3.06 -4.41
C LEU A 17 6.97 -2.65 -5.89
N GLU A 18 6.81 -1.37 -6.21
CA GLU A 18 6.93 -0.86 -7.58
C GLU A 18 8.32 -1.14 -8.16
N GLN A 19 9.38 -0.96 -7.38
CA GLN A 19 10.74 -1.24 -7.84
C GLN A 19 10.97 -2.73 -8.13
N GLN A 20 10.39 -3.62 -7.31
CA GLN A 20 10.63 -5.06 -7.42
C GLN A 20 9.71 -5.76 -8.43
N TYR A 21 8.46 -5.32 -8.51
CA TYR A 21 7.40 -6.03 -9.21
C TYR A 21 6.74 -5.20 -10.33
N GLY A 22 7.02 -3.88 -10.41
CA GLY A 22 6.48 -3.03 -11.46
C GLY A 22 4.95 -3.04 -11.48
N GLU A 23 4.37 -3.43 -12.61
CA GLU A 23 2.91 -3.54 -12.81
C GLU A 23 2.24 -4.52 -11.83
N ASP A 24 2.96 -5.54 -11.36
CA ASP A 24 2.43 -6.53 -10.43
C ASP A 24 2.39 -6.04 -8.97
N ALA A 25 2.92 -4.85 -8.67
CA ALA A 25 3.02 -4.34 -7.30
C ALA A 25 1.66 -4.29 -6.57
N GLU A 26 0.59 -3.82 -7.22
CA GLU A 26 -0.77 -3.78 -6.64
C GLU A 26 -1.29 -5.19 -6.35
N VAL A 27 -1.03 -6.14 -7.26
CA VAL A 27 -1.45 -7.54 -7.10
C VAL A 27 -0.75 -8.16 -5.89
N ILE A 28 0.56 -7.96 -5.76
CA ILE A 28 1.33 -8.46 -4.61
C ILE A 28 0.84 -7.82 -3.29
N ALA A 29 0.60 -6.50 -3.27
CA ALA A 29 0.07 -5.82 -2.10
C ALA A 29 -1.33 -6.35 -1.72
N THR A 30 -2.19 -6.61 -2.70
CA THR A 30 -3.53 -7.18 -2.50
C THR A 30 -3.48 -8.58 -1.92
N LEU A 31 -2.57 -9.44 -2.40
CA LEU A 31 -2.40 -10.78 -1.84
C LEU A 31 -1.92 -10.73 -0.39
N ARG A 32 -1.02 -9.79 -0.06
CA ARG A 32 -0.58 -9.57 1.34
C ARG A 32 -1.73 -9.10 2.21
N ALA A 33 -2.54 -8.14 1.74
CA ALA A 33 -3.71 -7.68 2.46
C ALA A 33 -4.68 -8.84 2.76
N ALA A 34 -4.93 -9.70 1.76
CA ALA A 34 -5.79 -10.86 1.94
C ALA A 34 -5.23 -11.87 2.96
N GLU A 35 -3.91 -12.12 2.96
CA GLU A 35 -3.25 -12.97 3.96
C GLU A 35 -3.42 -12.40 5.37
N ILE A 36 -3.15 -11.11 5.56
CA ILE A 36 -3.29 -10.44 6.85
C ILE A 36 -4.74 -10.41 7.33
N ALA A 37 -5.69 -10.19 6.42
CA ALA A 37 -7.12 -10.29 6.72
C ALA A 37 -7.51 -11.69 7.18
N ALA A 38 -6.98 -12.74 6.53
CA ALA A 38 -7.22 -14.13 6.93
C ALA A 38 -6.64 -14.47 8.31
N LEU A 39 -5.53 -13.83 8.69
CA LEU A 39 -4.94 -13.92 10.03
C LEU A 39 -5.70 -13.12 11.09
N GLY A 40 -6.64 -12.25 10.68
CA GLY A 40 -7.47 -11.45 11.56
C GLY A 40 -6.78 -10.21 12.15
N ASP A 41 -5.63 -9.80 11.61
CA ASP A 41 -4.91 -8.61 12.07
C ASP A 41 -5.42 -7.35 11.34
N ALA A 42 -6.40 -6.68 11.95
CA ALA A 42 -7.00 -5.48 11.39
C ALA A 42 -6.05 -4.28 11.31
N ALA A 43 -5.05 -4.18 12.20
CA ALA A 43 -4.11 -3.07 12.20
C ALA A 43 -3.11 -3.21 11.06
N ALA A 44 -2.58 -4.41 10.87
CA ALA A 44 -1.73 -4.70 9.72
C ALA A 44 -2.52 -4.62 8.40
N LEU A 45 -3.80 -5.01 8.38
CA LEU A 45 -4.64 -4.88 7.20
C LEU A 45 -4.79 -3.42 6.76
N ALA A 46 -5.06 -2.52 7.71
CA ALA A 46 -5.18 -1.08 7.43
C ALA A 46 -3.90 -0.48 6.84
N HIS A 47 -2.72 -1.00 7.20
CA HIS A 47 -1.46 -0.61 6.58
C HIS A 47 -1.41 -1.02 5.10
N TRP A 48 -1.77 -2.27 4.78
CA TRP A 48 -1.77 -2.76 3.40
C TRP A 48 -2.83 -2.11 2.51
N ASP A 49 -4.01 -1.79 3.07
CA ASP A 49 -5.02 -1.01 2.36
C ASP A 49 -4.48 0.37 1.93
N ARG A 50 -3.67 1.00 2.79
CA ARG A 50 -3.02 2.28 2.46
C ARG A 50 -1.94 2.11 1.39
N VAL A 51 -1.13 1.05 1.44
CA VAL A 51 -0.15 0.71 0.38
C VAL A 51 -0.86 0.55 -0.97
N ILE A 52 -1.95 -0.20 -1.01
CA ILE A 52 -2.75 -0.43 -2.24
C ILE A 52 -3.32 0.90 -2.76
N SER A 53 -3.83 1.76 -1.89
CA SER A 53 -4.33 3.09 -2.29
C SER A 53 -3.24 3.98 -2.89
N ILE A 54 -2.00 3.90 -2.39
CA ILE A 54 -0.85 4.61 -2.96
C ILE A 54 -0.52 4.07 -4.35
N LEU A 55 -0.42 2.74 -4.49
CA LEU A 55 -0.10 2.07 -5.76
C LEU A 55 -1.13 2.34 -6.86
N ARG A 56 -2.42 2.39 -6.50
CA ARG A 56 -3.49 2.73 -7.45
C ARG A 56 -3.48 4.20 -7.88
N GLY A 57 -2.76 5.05 -7.14
CA GLY A 57 -2.81 6.50 -7.34
C GLY A 57 -4.06 7.17 -6.78
N ASP A 58 -4.81 6.50 -5.90
CA ASP A 58 -5.98 7.04 -5.18
C ASP A 58 -5.57 8.05 -4.08
N GLY A 59 -4.26 8.20 -3.82
CA GLY A 59 -3.72 9.30 -3.02
C GLY A 59 -3.74 10.65 -3.76
N PRO A 60 -3.40 11.78 -3.10
CA PRO A 60 -3.39 13.13 -3.72
C PRO A 60 -2.38 13.29 -4.89
N ALA A 61 -1.74 12.21 -5.31
CA ALA A 61 -0.79 12.11 -6.40
C ALA A 61 -1.41 11.67 -7.75
N GLY A 62 -2.67 11.24 -7.81
CA GLY A 62 -3.34 10.86 -9.06
C GLY A 62 -3.61 12.00 -10.05
N ALA A 63 -3.35 13.26 -9.66
CA ALA A 63 -3.62 14.45 -10.47
C ALA A 63 -2.46 14.91 -11.39
N ARG A 64 -1.33 14.20 -11.44
CA ARG A 64 -0.11 14.69 -12.11
C ARG A 64 0.27 14.00 -13.43
N MET A 65 -0.62 13.22 -14.03
CA MET A 65 -0.39 12.65 -15.36
C MET A 65 -1.65 12.72 -16.23
N ASN A 66 -1.98 13.93 -16.67
CA ASN A 66 -2.58 14.17 -17.99
C ASN A 66 -2.16 15.55 -18.51
#